data_AF-A0AAU9PDV8-F1
#
_entry.id   AF-A0AAU9PDV8-F1
#
_cell.length_a   1.000
_cell.length_b   1.000
_cell.length_c   1.000
_cell.angle_alpha   90.00
_cell.angle_beta   90.00
_cell.angle_gamma   90.00
#
_symmetry.space_group_name_H-M   'P 1'
#
loop_
_entity.id
_entity.type
_entity.pdbx_description
1 polymer ?
#
loop_
_entity_poly.entity_id
_entity_poly.type
_entity_poly.pdbx_seq_one_letter_code
_entity_poly.pdbx_strand_id
1 'polypeptide(L)'
;MERWQPRHGRRGRGRGSYSSSSFSQSNDSGPSKTSNHVRKTTTNLSNSVINNKQDHNDAEILPNLIGTCPFMCPIEERTQRERLRDLAIFERLNGNPSKSSSTLAVKKFCRTISSKDLRDMDLRPLQVLEDTLNYLLTIFESKEHPFEAVHDFIFDRTRSIRQDLSMQNIITGDQAVSMYERIVKFHIISHYKLRINATANSNVSPMHHLNMEQLTKTLASLYHIYDTNHKSGNTYETEGEFYSFYVLLHLGSDHQPTGESLSLWFRSLPYSIINSKEMMFSRRLLSLFESWRLQAKSLSTCGHM
;
A
#
# COMPACT_ATOMS: atom_id res chain seq x y z
N MET A 1 -13.22 -29.44 -53.09
CA MET A 1 -11.76 -29.65 -53.18
C MET A 1 -11.29 -30.19 -51.84
N GLU A 2 -11.01 -31.49 -51.82
CA GLU A 2 -10.46 -32.29 -50.71
C GLU A 2 -9.10 -31.73 -50.26
N ARG A 3 -8.86 -31.53 -48.95
CA ARG A 3 -8.33 -32.48 -47.95
C ARG A 3 -6.79 -32.64 -48.01
N TRP A 4 -6.19 -32.71 -46.80
CA TRP A 4 -4.83 -33.17 -46.45
C TRP A 4 -3.63 -32.19 -46.53
N GLN A 5 -3.13 -31.81 -45.33
CA GLN A 5 -1.68 -31.63 -45.00
C GLN A 5 -0.91 -32.93 -45.34
N PRO A 6 0.45 -33.08 -45.46
CA PRO A 6 1.48 -32.55 -44.53
C PRO A 6 2.99 -32.52 -44.98
N ARG A 7 3.88 -32.24 -44.01
CA ARG A 7 5.24 -32.82 -43.74
C ARG A 7 6.55 -32.25 -44.34
N HIS A 8 7.47 -32.03 -43.37
CA HIS A 8 8.92 -32.33 -43.30
C HIS A 8 9.97 -31.46 -44.02
N GLY A 9 10.99 -31.03 -43.25
CA GLY A 9 12.28 -30.56 -43.80
C GLY A 9 13.19 -29.91 -42.76
N ARG A 10 14.34 -30.53 -42.46
CA ARG A 10 15.28 -30.23 -41.36
C ARG A 10 16.30 -29.10 -41.64
N ARG A 11 17.01 -28.73 -40.57
CA ARG A 11 18.40 -28.16 -40.44
C ARG A 11 18.48 -26.62 -40.39
N GLY A 12 19.18 -25.98 -39.45
CA GLY A 12 20.02 -26.45 -38.34
C GLY A 12 20.74 -25.31 -37.62
N ARG A 13 21.53 -25.68 -36.58
CA ARG A 13 22.68 -24.95 -35.94
C ARG A 13 22.36 -23.56 -35.34
N GLY A 14 22.66 -23.22 -34.09
CA GLY A 14 23.35 -23.86 -32.97
C GLY A 14 23.48 -22.85 -31.80
N ARG A 15 23.58 -23.40 -30.57
CA ARG A 15 24.32 -22.99 -29.35
C ARG A 15 24.50 -21.48 -29.04
N GLY A 16 24.35 -20.98 -27.83
CA GLY A 16 24.27 -21.49 -26.44
C GLY A 16 24.15 -20.24 -25.52
N SER A 17 24.24 -20.21 -24.19
CA SER A 17 24.33 -21.16 -23.09
C SER A 17 24.01 -20.34 -21.83
N TYR A 18 23.24 -20.87 -20.87
CA TYR A 18 23.39 -20.49 -19.46
C TYR A 18 23.47 -21.78 -18.65
N SER A 19 24.57 -21.92 -17.93
CA SER A 19 24.98 -23.08 -17.14
C SER A 19 24.29 -23.09 -15.79
N SER A 20 23.58 -24.18 -15.50
CA SER A 20 23.19 -24.61 -14.15
C SER A 20 24.31 -25.49 -13.57
N SER A 21 24.74 -25.18 -12.35
CA SER A 21 25.70 -25.98 -11.59
C SER A 21 24.95 -27.07 -10.81
N SER A 22 25.19 -28.32 -11.19
CA SER A 22 24.76 -29.54 -10.50
C SER A 22 25.77 -29.90 -9.41
N PHE A 23 25.30 -30.28 -8.22
CA PHE A 23 26.09 -31.04 -7.24
C PHE A 23 25.51 -32.46 -7.16
N SER A 24 26.39 -33.45 -7.38
CA SER A 24 26.09 -34.88 -7.43
C SER A 24 26.34 -35.53 -6.07
N GLN A 25 25.45 -36.45 -5.68
CA GLN A 25 25.65 -37.39 -4.55
C GLN A 25 26.09 -38.77 -5.08
N SER A 26 27.01 -39.42 -4.38
CA SER A 26 27.24 -40.86 -4.42
C SER A 26 27.58 -41.36 -3.01
N ASN A 27 26.84 -42.38 -2.56
CA ASN A 27 26.99 -43.08 -1.28
C ASN A 27 28.02 -44.21 -1.37
N ASP A 28 28.75 -44.47 -0.28
CA ASP A 28 29.20 -45.81 0.11
C ASP A 28 29.42 -45.90 1.65
N SER A 29 29.63 -47.11 2.18
CA SER A 29 28.95 -47.69 3.34
C SER A 29 29.79 -47.90 4.63
N GLY A 30 29.28 -47.43 5.80
CA GLY A 30 29.35 -47.97 7.20
C GLY A 30 30.68 -48.25 7.95
N PRO A 31 30.67 -48.59 9.27
CA PRO A 31 29.63 -48.38 10.30
C PRO A 31 30.14 -47.77 11.65
N SER A 32 29.18 -47.39 12.51
CA SER A 32 29.11 -47.62 13.98
C SER A 32 28.94 -46.43 14.97
N LYS A 33 27.83 -46.56 15.74
CA LYS A 33 27.56 -46.17 17.15
C LYS A 33 27.01 -44.77 17.52
N THR A 34 25.81 -44.84 18.14
CA THR A 34 25.21 -44.00 19.21
C THR A 34 24.85 -42.55 18.87
N SER A 35 23.78 -41.92 19.36
CA SER A 35 22.50 -42.26 19.98
C SER A 35 21.70 -40.95 19.98
N ASN A 36 20.37 -41.05 19.86
CA ASN A 36 19.34 -40.13 20.37
C ASN A 36 18.36 -39.58 19.33
N HIS A 37 17.12 -40.01 19.54
CA HIS A 37 15.90 -39.64 18.86
C HIS A 37 15.63 -38.13 18.89
N VAL A 38 15.42 -37.54 17.72
CA VAL A 38 14.63 -36.30 17.57
C VAL A 38 13.51 -36.59 16.58
N ARG A 39 12.27 -36.60 17.08
CA ARG A 39 11.05 -36.70 16.27
C ARG A 39 10.91 -35.45 15.41
N LYS A 40 10.91 -35.64 14.08
CA LYS A 40 10.40 -34.66 13.11
C LYS A 40 8.88 -34.66 13.20
N THR A 41 8.31 -33.50 13.48
CA THR A 41 6.88 -33.23 13.23
C THR A 41 6.80 -32.10 12.22
N THR A 42 6.40 -32.47 11.01
CA THR A 42 5.83 -31.60 9.98
C THR A 42 4.58 -30.92 10.52
N THR A 43 4.52 -29.59 10.47
CA THR A 43 3.26 -28.84 10.55
C THR A 43 3.30 -27.60 9.66
N ASN A 44 2.43 -27.62 8.67
CA ASN A 44 1.94 -26.47 7.91
C ASN A 44 1.36 -25.40 8.85
N LEU A 45 1.69 -24.13 8.66
CA LEU A 45 0.93 -22.98 9.18
C LEU A 45 0.95 -21.90 8.09
N SER A 46 -0.08 -21.64 7.29
CA SER A 46 -1.44 -21.12 7.57
C SER A 46 -1.47 -19.76 8.27
N ASN A 47 -1.80 -18.73 7.47
CA ASN A 47 -2.36 -17.41 7.77
C ASN A 47 -2.62 -17.09 9.25
N SER A 48 -1.86 -16.15 9.83
CA SER A 48 -2.18 -15.59 11.14
C SER A 48 -3.15 -14.41 11.01
N VAL A 49 -4.40 -14.70 11.35
CA VAL A 49 -5.42 -13.74 11.80
C VAL A 49 -4.95 -13.16 13.14
N ILE A 50 -4.91 -11.82 13.24
CA ILE A 50 -4.63 -11.12 14.50
C ILE A 50 -5.88 -11.20 15.36
N ASN A 51 -5.79 -11.87 16.51
CA ASN A 51 -6.83 -11.82 17.54
C ASN A 51 -6.19 -11.34 18.86
N ASN A 52 -6.70 -10.23 19.35
CA ASN A 52 -6.33 -9.59 20.61
C ASN A 52 -6.67 -10.50 21.79
N LYS A 53 -5.71 -10.72 22.68
CA LYS A 53 -5.96 -11.01 24.10
C LYS A 53 -5.21 -9.97 24.93
N GLN A 54 -5.98 -9.32 25.80
CA GLN A 54 -5.51 -8.37 26.80
C GLN A 54 -4.48 -9.04 27.71
N ASP A 55 -3.31 -8.42 27.83
CA ASP A 55 -2.55 -8.39 29.05
C ASP A 55 -2.42 -6.93 29.48
N HIS A 56 -3.00 -6.63 30.64
CA HIS A 56 -2.75 -5.40 31.38
C HIS A 56 -1.28 -5.42 31.81
N ASN A 57 -0.43 -4.68 31.12
CA ASN A 57 0.91 -4.34 31.59
C ASN A 57 1.15 -2.87 31.28
N ASP A 58 1.69 -2.19 32.28
CA ASP A 58 1.90 -0.76 32.36
C ASP A 58 2.39 -0.17 31.02
N ALA A 59 1.64 0.80 30.51
CA ALA A 59 2.07 1.65 29.41
C ALA A 59 3.23 2.50 29.94
N GLU A 60 4.43 1.91 29.94
CA GLU A 60 5.69 2.64 29.98
C GLU A 60 5.57 3.72 28.92
N ILE A 61 5.49 4.98 29.35
CA ILE A 61 5.37 6.14 28.48
C ILE A 61 6.65 6.13 27.64
N LEU A 62 6.58 5.48 26.48
CA LEU A 62 7.67 5.47 25.53
C LEU A 62 7.92 6.95 25.21
N PRO A 63 9.15 7.48 25.38
CA PRO A 63 9.42 8.86 25.05
C PRO A 63 8.94 9.11 23.63
N ASN A 64 8.15 10.18 23.45
CA ASN A 64 7.65 10.57 22.13
C ASN A 64 8.87 10.68 21.20
N LEU A 65 9.02 9.71 20.32
CA LEU A 65 10.12 9.64 19.38
C LEU A 65 9.94 10.81 18.41
N ILE A 66 10.87 11.77 18.42
CA ILE A 66 10.80 12.95 17.55
C ILE A 66 11.89 12.84 16.50
N GLY A 67 11.48 12.82 15.24
CA GLY A 67 12.40 12.77 14.12
C GLY A 67 13.21 14.05 13.98
N THR A 68 14.49 13.91 13.65
CA THR A 68 15.46 15.01 13.53
C THR A 68 16.11 15.08 12.15
N CYS A 69 15.71 14.23 11.19
CA CYS A 69 16.20 14.28 9.81
C CYS A 69 15.75 15.58 9.12
N PRO A 70 16.68 16.49 8.74
CA PRO A 70 16.29 17.77 8.13
C PRO A 70 16.01 17.67 6.62
N PHE A 71 16.05 16.46 6.05
CA PHE A 71 15.92 16.21 4.61
C PHE A 71 14.77 15.26 4.29
N MET A 72 14.31 15.26 3.04
CA MET A 72 13.29 14.31 2.55
C MET A 72 13.75 12.84 2.61
N CYS A 73 15.06 12.59 2.72
CA CYS A 73 15.67 11.27 2.92
C CYS A 73 16.88 11.39 3.88
N PRO A 74 16.99 10.52 4.90
CA PRO A 74 18.16 10.44 5.75
C PRO A 74 19.46 10.27 4.95
N ILE A 75 20.54 10.90 5.41
CA ILE A 75 21.83 10.89 4.71
C ILE A 75 22.34 9.45 4.51
N GLU A 76 22.28 8.64 5.57
CA GLU A 76 22.77 7.26 5.52
C GLU A 76 21.96 6.41 4.54
N GLU A 77 20.63 6.54 4.52
CA GLU A 77 19.79 5.86 3.54
C GLU A 77 20.16 6.29 2.12
N ARG A 78 20.29 7.60 1.87
CA ARG A 78 20.67 8.12 0.54
C ARG A 78 22.02 7.56 0.09
N THR A 79 23.04 7.62 0.95
CA THR A 79 24.38 7.11 0.65
C THR A 79 24.37 5.59 0.42
N GLN A 80 23.60 4.85 1.20
CA GLN A 80 23.45 3.41 0.99
C GLN A 80 22.80 3.10 -0.35
N ARG A 81 21.75 3.84 -0.73
CA ARG A 81 21.05 3.67 -2.00
C ARG A 81 21.90 4.10 -3.20
N GLU A 82 22.76 5.11 -3.06
CA GLU A 82 23.78 5.45 -4.06
C GLU A 82 24.77 4.30 -4.29
N ARG A 83 25.29 3.71 -3.20
CA ARG A 83 26.23 2.56 -3.26
C ARG A 83 25.58 1.33 -3.90
N LEU A 84 24.34 1.02 -3.53
CA LEU A 84 23.59 -0.13 -4.05
C LEU A 84 22.95 0.11 -5.42
N ARG A 85 23.04 1.32 -5.98
CA ARG A 85 22.36 1.74 -7.22
C ARG A 85 20.83 1.56 -7.17
N ASP A 86 20.26 1.78 -5.99
CA ASP A 86 18.83 1.65 -5.71
C ASP A 86 18.12 3.03 -5.68
N LEU A 87 18.48 3.90 -6.64
CA LEU A 87 17.85 5.20 -6.84
C LEU A 87 16.74 5.11 -7.90
N ALA A 88 15.54 5.57 -7.57
CA ALA A 88 14.47 5.75 -8.54
C ALA A 88 14.84 6.84 -9.53
N ILE A 89 14.21 6.86 -10.71
CA ILE A 89 14.55 7.81 -11.79
C ILE A 89 14.48 9.27 -11.33
N PHE A 90 13.52 9.60 -10.46
CA PHE A 90 13.29 10.93 -9.91
C PHE A 90 14.35 11.38 -8.90
N GLU A 91 15.14 10.45 -8.38
CA GLU A 91 16.13 10.72 -7.33
C GLU A 91 17.55 10.84 -7.90
N ARG A 92 17.72 10.66 -9.22
CA ARG A 92 19.03 10.58 -9.87
C ARG A 92 19.53 11.95 -10.28
N LEU A 93 20.69 12.33 -9.77
CA LEU A 93 21.36 13.56 -10.18
C LEU A 93 21.84 13.42 -11.63
N ASN A 94 21.31 14.25 -12.54
CA ASN A 94 21.60 14.20 -13.97
C ASN A 94 21.38 12.80 -14.59
N GLY A 95 20.39 12.06 -14.09
CA GLY A 95 20.10 10.70 -14.55
C GLY A 95 21.08 9.61 -14.10
N ASN A 96 22.12 9.95 -13.32
CA ASN A 96 23.11 8.99 -12.86
C ASN A 96 22.52 8.05 -11.78
N PRO A 97 22.50 6.71 -11.99
CA PRO A 97 21.92 5.76 -11.04
C PRO A 97 22.72 5.57 -9.74
N SER A 98 23.91 6.16 -9.63
CA SER A 98 24.79 6.07 -8.45
C SER A 98 24.99 7.41 -7.74
N LYS A 99 24.29 8.47 -8.17
CA LYS A 99 24.40 9.80 -7.56
C LYS A 99 23.02 10.41 -7.34
N SER A 100 22.81 10.97 -6.17
CA SER A 100 21.62 11.71 -5.79
C SER A 100 22.00 13.05 -5.14
N SER A 101 21.00 13.79 -4.67
CA SER A 101 21.18 15.00 -3.85
C SER A 101 20.16 14.98 -2.71
N SER A 102 20.40 15.81 -1.69
CA SER A 102 19.43 16.01 -0.60
C SER A 102 18.09 16.60 -1.05
N THR A 103 18.07 17.26 -2.21
CA THR A 103 16.88 17.88 -2.80
C THR A 103 16.08 16.93 -3.71
N LEU A 104 16.63 15.76 -4.05
CA LEU A 104 15.99 14.77 -4.93
C LEU A 104 15.62 13.49 -4.18
N ALA A 105 16.48 13.01 -3.28
CA ALA A 105 16.26 11.75 -2.56
C ALA A 105 15.07 11.84 -1.61
N VAL A 106 14.16 10.87 -1.69
CA VAL A 106 13.03 10.74 -0.76
C VAL A 106 13.11 9.39 -0.06
N LYS A 107 12.90 9.38 1.26
CA LYS A 107 12.95 8.18 2.11
C LYS A 107 12.05 7.08 1.57
N LYS A 108 12.59 5.89 1.32
CA LYS A 108 11.82 4.70 0.92
C LYS A 108 10.95 4.19 2.07
N PHE A 109 9.87 3.49 1.74
CA PHE A 109 9.11 2.76 2.75
C PHE A 109 9.90 1.52 3.21
N CYS A 110 10.03 1.31 4.52
CA CYS A 110 10.72 0.15 5.06
C CYS A 110 9.72 -0.89 5.59
N ARG A 111 9.71 -2.10 5.04
CA ARG A 111 8.75 -3.15 5.44
C ARG A 111 8.98 -3.67 6.87
N THR A 112 10.23 -3.70 7.30
CA THR A 112 10.66 -4.30 8.56
C THR A 112 11.52 -3.29 9.29
N ILE A 113 10.97 -2.71 10.35
CA ILE A 113 11.68 -1.79 11.24
C ILE A 113 11.82 -2.48 12.58
N SER A 114 13.05 -2.55 13.07
CA SER A 114 13.37 -2.95 14.44
C SER A 114 13.38 -1.69 15.30
N SER A 115 12.50 -1.61 16.30
CA SER A 115 12.43 -0.45 17.19
C SER A 115 13.75 -0.20 17.94
N LYS A 116 14.61 -1.21 18.07
CA LYS A 116 15.92 -1.10 18.73
C LYS A 116 16.98 -0.38 17.88
N ASP A 117 16.80 -0.38 16.57
CA ASP A 117 17.78 0.18 15.60
C ASP A 117 17.34 1.55 15.06
N LEU A 118 16.15 2.01 15.45
CA LEU A 118 15.58 3.26 14.98
C LEU A 118 16.15 4.44 15.76
N ARG A 119 16.80 5.38 15.06
CA ARG A 119 17.31 6.62 15.64
C ARG A 119 16.44 7.79 15.20
N ASP A 120 16.44 8.86 16.00
CA ASP A 120 15.73 10.11 15.68
C ASP A 120 16.14 10.67 14.31
N MET A 121 17.43 10.55 13.96
CA MET A 121 17.98 11.01 12.67
C MET A 121 17.46 10.21 11.46
N ASP A 122 16.85 9.04 11.69
CA ASP A 122 16.25 8.23 10.64
C ASP A 122 14.80 8.66 10.34
N LEU A 123 14.20 9.51 11.18
CA LEU A 123 12.82 9.99 11.06
C LEU A 123 12.77 11.46 10.67
N ARG A 124 11.83 11.82 9.79
CA ARG A 124 11.59 13.21 9.39
C ARG A 124 10.63 13.89 10.37
N PRO A 125 10.93 15.09 10.88
CA PRO A 125 9.98 15.87 11.67
C PRO A 125 8.78 16.29 10.82
N LEU A 126 7.70 16.71 11.50
CA LEU A 126 6.41 17.05 10.89
C LEU A 126 6.53 18.01 9.69
N GLN A 127 7.28 19.10 9.82
CA GLN A 127 7.44 20.07 8.72
C GLN A 127 8.12 19.46 7.49
N VAL A 128 9.15 18.64 7.70
CA VAL A 128 9.87 17.98 6.60
C VAL A 128 8.98 16.94 5.91
N LEU A 129 8.08 16.28 6.65
CA LEU A 129 7.09 15.36 6.06
C LEU A 129 6.11 16.10 5.14
N GLU A 130 5.62 17.27 5.57
CA GLU A 130 4.73 18.11 4.75
C GLU A 130 5.44 18.62 3.49
N ASP A 131 6.65 19.15 3.63
CA ASP A 131 7.46 19.62 2.50
C ASP A 131 7.79 18.47 1.53
N THR A 132 8.06 17.27 2.06
CA THR A 132 8.24 16.07 1.25
C THR A 132 6.97 15.74 0.47
N LEU A 133 5.79 15.79 1.10
CA LEU A 133 4.53 15.53 0.42
C LEU A 133 4.26 16.57 -0.68
N ASN A 134 4.53 17.85 -0.40
CA ASN A 134 4.45 18.93 -1.39
C ASN A 134 5.31 18.62 -2.61
N TYR A 135 6.58 18.25 -2.40
CA TYR A 135 7.49 17.83 -3.48
C TYR A 135 6.97 16.61 -4.26
N LEU A 136 6.43 15.60 -3.58
CA LEU A 136 5.87 14.43 -4.28
C LEU A 136 4.66 14.81 -5.15
N LEU A 137 3.80 15.73 -4.70
CA LEU A 137 2.65 16.15 -5.48
C LEU A 137 3.03 16.99 -6.70
N THR A 138 4.12 17.76 -6.67
CA THR A 138 4.60 18.44 -7.90
C THR A 138 5.06 17.42 -8.94
N ILE A 139 5.68 16.31 -8.53
CA ILE A 139 6.02 15.19 -9.43
C ILE A 139 4.74 14.54 -9.96
N PHE A 140 3.69 14.39 -9.13
CA PHE A 140 2.41 13.80 -9.55
C PHE A 140 1.71 14.59 -10.66
N GLU A 141 1.87 15.91 -10.65
CA GLU A 141 1.31 16.83 -11.64
C GLU A 141 2.12 16.88 -12.93
N SER A 142 3.40 16.49 -12.88
CA SER A 142 4.28 16.41 -14.05
C SER A 142 3.80 15.36 -15.05
N LYS A 143 4.01 15.65 -16.34
CA LYS A 143 3.72 14.76 -17.48
C LYS A 143 5.00 14.25 -18.16
N GLU A 144 6.15 14.47 -17.55
CA GLU A 144 7.46 14.13 -18.13
C GLU A 144 7.74 12.62 -18.17
N HIS A 145 7.07 11.85 -17.32
CA HIS A 145 7.27 10.42 -17.18
C HIS A 145 5.96 9.62 -17.32
N PRO A 146 6.03 8.34 -17.73
CA PRO A 146 4.87 7.45 -17.72
C PRO A 146 4.22 7.42 -16.34
N PHE A 147 2.88 7.41 -16.32
CA PHE A 147 2.13 7.50 -15.09
C PHE A 147 2.43 6.36 -14.12
N GLU A 148 2.70 5.16 -14.62
CA GLU A 148 3.03 3.99 -13.82
C GLU A 148 4.32 4.19 -13.03
N ALA A 149 5.34 4.81 -13.64
CA ALA A 149 6.59 5.13 -12.96
C ALA A 149 6.40 6.21 -11.87
N VAL A 150 5.61 7.24 -12.17
CA VAL A 150 5.24 8.29 -11.21
C VAL A 150 4.45 7.69 -10.04
N HIS A 151 3.45 6.86 -10.34
CA HIS A 151 2.65 6.15 -9.36
C HIS A 151 3.52 5.32 -8.43
N ASP A 152 4.38 4.43 -8.96
CA ASP A 152 5.16 3.51 -8.13
C ASP A 152 6.11 4.26 -7.19
N PHE A 153 6.68 5.37 -7.65
CA PHE A 153 7.50 6.22 -6.81
C PHE A 153 6.69 6.86 -5.68
N ILE A 154 5.62 7.58 -6.00
CA ILE A 154 4.83 8.32 -5.00
C ILE A 154 4.09 7.35 -4.05
N PHE A 155 3.61 6.22 -4.57
CA PHE A 155 2.99 5.15 -3.78
C PHE A 155 3.94 4.64 -2.69
N ASP A 156 5.22 4.41 -3.01
CA ASP A 156 6.19 3.99 -2.00
C ASP A 156 6.51 5.13 -1.02
N ARG A 157 6.74 6.34 -1.51
CA ARG A 157 7.17 7.47 -0.67
C ARG A 157 6.07 8.00 0.26
N THR A 158 4.81 8.00 -0.16
CA THR A 158 3.67 8.35 0.71
C THR A 158 3.47 7.33 1.82
N ARG A 159 3.75 6.04 1.58
CA ARG A 159 3.79 5.02 2.65
C ARG A 159 4.90 5.30 3.65
N SER A 160 6.07 5.73 3.19
CA SER A 160 7.18 6.15 4.08
C SER A 160 6.78 7.35 4.93
N ILE A 161 6.10 8.35 4.36
CA ILE A 161 5.59 9.52 5.12
C ILE A 161 4.63 9.07 6.22
N ARG A 162 3.64 8.24 5.89
CA ARG A 162 2.70 7.69 6.89
C ARG A 162 3.40 6.85 7.95
N GLN A 163 4.45 6.14 7.57
CA GLN A 163 5.25 5.34 8.49
C GLN A 163 5.96 6.24 9.52
N ASP A 164 6.58 7.33 9.07
CA ASP A 164 7.21 8.32 9.95
C ASP A 164 6.20 9.00 10.88
N LEU A 165 5.00 9.36 10.39
CA LEU A 165 3.93 9.91 11.22
C LEU A 165 3.51 8.92 12.32
N SER A 166 3.33 7.65 11.96
CA SER A 166 2.92 6.60 12.89
C SER A 166 3.99 6.31 13.93
N MET A 167 5.27 6.24 13.52
CA MET A 167 6.39 5.97 14.43
C MET A 167 6.62 7.08 15.45
N GLN A 168 6.32 8.32 15.08
CA GLN A 168 6.42 9.49 15.96
C GLN A 168 5.11 9.77 16.74
N ASN A 169 4.10 8.90 16.60
CA ASN A 169 2.77 9.06 17.19
C ASN A 169 2.13 10.44 16.88
N ILE A 170 2.34 10.95 15.67
CA ILE A 170 1.77 12.23 15.22
C ILE A 170 0.34 11.97 14.74
N ILE A 171 -0.61 12.08 15.65
CA ILE A 171 -2.04 11.80 15.42
C ILE A 171 -2.95 13.01 15.70
N THR A 172 -2.37 14.18 15.96
CA THR A 172 -3.10 15.42 16.25
C THR A 172 -2.62 16.56 15.34
N GLY A 173 -3.51 17.52 15.12
CA GLY A 173 -3.23 18.76 14.40
C GLY A 173 -3.53 18.74 12.90
N ASP A 174 -3.86 19.91 12.39
CA ASP A 174 -4.34 20.15 11.02
C ASP A 174 -3.34 19.68 9.95
N GLN A 175 -2.04 19.82 10.21
CA GLN A 175 -1.00 19.37 9.29
C GLN A 175 -1.04 17.86 9.05
N ALA A 176 -1.20 17.06 10.11
CA ALA A 176 -1.27 15.61 9.99
C ALA A 176 -2.53 15.20 9.21
N VAL A 177 -3.69 15.78 9.55
CA VAL A 177 -4.96 15.55 8.83
C VAL A 177 -4.80 15.88 7.35
N SER A 178 -4.32 17.09 7.03
CA SER A 178 -4.14 17.55 5.65
C SER A 178 -3.24 16.61 4.84
N MET A 179 -2.15 16.10 5.43
CA MET A 179 -1.28 15.14 4.74
C MET A 179 -2.00 13.83 4.43
N TYR A 180 -2.72 13.25 5.39
CA TYR A 180 -3.48 12.01 5.17
C TYR A 180 -4.57 12.21 4.11
N GLU A 181 -5.30 13.31 4.16
CA GLU A 181 -6.31 13.69 3.16
C GLU A 181 -5.72 13.77 1.74
N ARG A 182 -4.57 14.42 1.60
CA ARG A 182 -3.88 14.56 0.31
C ARG A 182 -3.36 13.23 -0.21
N ILE A 183 -2.87 12.34 0.68
CA ILE A 183 -2.45 10.98 0.32
C ILE A 183 -3.65 10.13 -0.12
N VAL A 184 -4.81 10.25 0.54
CA VAL A 184 -6.06 9.62 0.10
C VAL A 184 -6.44 10.09 -1.31
N LYS A 185 -6.42 11.41 -1.54
CA LYS A 185 -6.73 11.99 -2.87
C LYS A 185 -5.76 11.49 -3.94
N PHE A 186 -4.47 11.39 -3.64
CA PHE A 186 -3.47 10.75 -4.52
C PHE A 186 -3.88 9.33 -4.90
N HIS A 187 -4.24 8.49 -3.91
CA HIS A 187 -4.62 7.10 -4.17
C HIS A 187 -5.91 6.98 -4.99
N ILE A 188 -6.91 7.82 -4.76
CA ILE A 188 -8.17 7.84 -5.53
C ILE A 188 -7.89 8.21 -6.99
N ILE A 189 -7.17 9.30 -7.23
CA ILE A 189 -6.82 9.75 -8.58
C ILE A 189 -5.96 8.70 -9.29
N SER A 190 -5.00 8.11 -8.56
CA SER A 190 -4.14 7.06 -9.08
C SER A 190 -4.91 5.81 -9.47
N HIS A 191 -5.87 5.40 -8.67
CA HIS A 191 -6.73 4.26 -8.99
C HIS A 191 -7.45 4.45 -10.32
N TYR A 192 -8.05 5.63 -10.51
CA TYR A 192 -8.74 5.99 -11.75
C TYR A 192 -7.78 5.99 -12.96
N LYS A 193 -6.62 6.65 -12.85
CA LYS A 193 -5.63 6.70 -13.93
C LYS A 193 -5.06 5.32 -14.29
N LEU A 194 -4.74 4.49 -13.28
CA LEU A 194 -4.28 3.11 -13.49
C LEU A 194 -5.34 2.28 -14.23
N ARG A 195 -6.63 2.46 -13.88
CA ARG A 195 -7.71 1.75 -14.56
C ARG A 195 -7.85 2.16 -16.02
N ILE A 196 -7.79 3.45 -16.33
CA ILE A 196 -7.83 3.94 -17.71
C ILE A 196 -6.68 3.35 -18.53
N ASN A 197 -5.46 3.42 -18.02
CA ASN A 197 -4.30 2.88 -18.73
C ASN A 197 -4.36 1.35 -18.89
N ALA A 198 -4.92 0.64 -17.91
CA ALA A 198 -5.09 -0.82 -17.95
C ALA A 198 -6.14 -1.28 -18.97
N THR A 199 -7.14 -0.47 -19.34
CA THR A 199 -8.12 -0.87 -20.38
C THR A 199 -7.49 -1.11 -21.75
N ALA A 200 -6.24 -0.70 -21.97
CA ALA A 200 -5.46 -1.04 -23.16
C ALA A 200 -4.78 -2.43 -23.09
N ASN A 201 -4.60 -3.01 -21.89
CA ASN A 201 -3.87 -4.26 -21.65
C ASN A 201 -4.69 -5.13 -20.70
N SER A 202 -5.38 -6.14 -21.23
CA SER A 202 -6.58 -6.84 -20.70
C SER A 202 -6.53 -7.53 -19.32
N ASN A 203 -5.63 -7.19 -18.38
CA ASN A 203 -5.58 -7.75 -17.03
C ASN A 203 -5.47 -6.64 -15.97
N VAL A 204 -6.21 -6.77 -14.86
CA VAL A 204 -6.09 -5.89 -13.70
C VAL A 204 -4.68 -6.04 -13.11
N SER A 205 -3.85 -5.02 -13.28
CA SER A 205 -2.47 -5.00 -12.78
C SER A 205 -2.43 -5.18 -11.25
N PRO A 206 -1.48 -5.94 -10.69
CA PRO A 206 -1.22 -6.00 -9.24
C PRO A 206 -1.12 -4.62 -8.58
N MET A 207 -0.67 -3.61 -9.32
CA MET A 207 -0.62 -2.21 -8.88
C MET A 207 -1.99 -1.68 -8.45
N HIS A 208 -3.06 -2.05 -9.15
CA HIS A 208 -4.42 -1.60 -8.85
C HIS A 208 -4.91 -2.13 -7.50
N HIS A 209 -4.66 -3.42 -7.23
CA HIS A 209 -5.00 -4.04 -5.95
C HIS A 209 -4.18 -3.45 -4.80
N LEU A 210 -2.87 -3.29 -4.98
CA LEU A 210 -2.00 -2.70 -3.96
C LEU A 210 -2.36 -1.23 -3.67
N ASN A 211 -2.71 -0.45 -4.70
CA ASN A 211 -3.20 0.91 -4.53
C ASN A 211 -4.48 0.96 -3.68
N MET A 212 -5.43 0.06 -3.96
CA MET A 212 -6.66 -0.03 -3.16
C MET A 212 -6.41 -0.44 -1.71
N GLU A 213 -5.49 -1.38 -1.48
CA GLU A 213 -5.12 -1.79 -0.13
C GLU A 213 -4.53 -0.60 0.66
N GLN A 214 -3.65 0.20 0.04
CA GLN A 214 -3.08 1.38 0.71
C GLN A 214 -4.09 2.51 0.87
N LEU A 215 -5.01 2.70 -0.07
CA LEU A 215 -6.11 3.64 0.07
C LEU A 215 -6.94 3.33 1.33
N THR A 216 -7.39 2.08 1.47
CA THR A 216 -8.17 1.64 2.63
C THR A 216 -7.40 1.82 3.93
N LYS A 217 -6.10 1.45 3.95
CA LYS A 217 -5.25 1.66 5.14
C LYS A 217 -5.05 3.14 5.47
N THR A 218 -4.96 4.00 4.46
CA THR A 218 -4.80 5.45 4.67
C THR A 218 -6.08 6.07 5.22
N LEU A 219 -7.24 5.70 4.68
CA LEU A 219 -8.54 6.13 5.21
C LEU A 219 -8.76 5.66 6.65
N ALA A 220 -8.42 4.41 6.97
CA ALA A 220 -8.53 3.90 8.34
C ALA A 220 -7.67 4.70 9.33
N SER A 221 -6.42 5.04 8.95
CA SER A 221 -5.58 5.93 9.74
C SER A 221 -6.18 7.33 9.88
N LEU A 222 -6.74 7.91 8.81
CA LEU A 222 -7.36 9.22 8.82
C LEU A 222 -8.58 9.26 9.77
N TYR A 223 -9.41 8.23 9.76
CA TYR A 223 -10.56 8.15 10.68
C TYR A 223 -10.14 8.04 12.14
N HIS A 224 -9.09 7.25 12.41
CA HIS A 224 -8.53 7.20 13.76
C HIS A 224 -8.02 8.58 14.23
N ILE A 225 -7.43 9.37 13.33
CA ILE A 225 -7.02 10.74 13.61
C ILE A 225 -8.25 11.61 13.88
N TYR A 226 -9.28 11.57 13.04
CA TYR A 226 -10.53 12.32 13.30
C TYR A 226 -11.14 11.97 14.67
N ASP A 227 -11.31 10.69 14.97
CA ASP A 227 -11.87 10.23 16.25
C ASP A 227 -11.05 10.71 17.45
N THR A 228 -9.73 10.72 17.32
CA THR A 228 -8.82 11.21 18.38
C THR A 228 -8.93 12.72 18.58
N ASN A 229 -9.07 13.47 17.48
CA ASN A 229 -9.20 14.92 17.52
C ASN A 229 -10.59 15.36 18.03
N HIS A 230 -11.65 14.60 17.72
CA HIS A 230 -13.00 14.80 18.26
C HIS A 230 -13.03 14.72 19.79
N LYS A 231 -12.29 13.77 20.39
CA LYS A 231 -12.14 13.66 21.85
C LYS A 231 -11.52 14.90 22.49
N SER A 232 -10.77 15.66 21.70
CA SER A 232 -10.14 16.93 22.11
C SER A 232 -10.96 18.16 21.70
N GLY A 233 -12.15 17.97 21.10
CA GLY A 233 -13.04 19.05 20.67
C GLY A 233 -12.75 19.63 19.29
N ASN A 234 -11.80 19.07 18.54
CA ASN A 234 -11.45 19.53 17.20
C ASN A 234 -12.26 18.77 16.14
N THR A 235 -12.84 19.46 15.17
CA THR A 235 -13.61 18.89 14.06
C THR A 235 -13.18 19.51 12.73
N TYR A 236 -13.26 18.77 11.63
CA TYR A 236 -12.83 19.25 10.32
C TYR A 236 -14.01 19.26 9.33
N GLU A 237 -14.16 20.33 8.56
CA GLU A 237 -15.25 20.48 7.58
C GLU A 237 -15.19 19.43 6.46
N THR A 238 -13.99 18.94 6.18
CA THR A 238 -13.68 17.94 5.15
C THR A 238 -14.05 16.52 5.54
N GLU A 239 -14.34 16.24 6.82
CA GLU A 239 -14.63 14.88 7.29
C GLU A 239 -15.75 14.22 6.47
N GLY A 240 -16.80 14.98 6.16
CA GLY A 240 -17.92 14.51 5.35
C GLY A 240 -17.50 13.94 3.99
N GLU A 241 -16.54 14.61 3.31
CA GLU A 241 -15.94 14.17 2.04
C GLU A 241 -15.21 12.83 2.21
N PHE A 242 -14.31 12.75 3.20
CA PHE A 242 -13.47 11.57 3.36
C PHE A 242 -14.25 10.35 3.84
N TYR A 243 -15.17 10.51 4.80
CA TYR A 243 -16.09 9.46 5.23
C TYR A 243 -16.95 8.94 4.07
N SER A 244 -17.33 9.82 3.14
CA SER A 244 -18.07 9.45 1.93
C SER A 244 -17.28 8.48 1.04
N PHE A 245 -15.97 8.68 0.89
CA PHE A 245 -15.13 7.78 0.08
C PHE A 245 -15.18 6.34 0.58
N TYR A 246 -15.22 6.12 1.90
CA TYR A 246 -15.34 4.77 2.42
C TYR A 246 -16.63 4.08 1.98
N VAL A 247 -17.77 4.78 1.98
CA VAL A 247 -19.03 4.23 1.42
C VAL A 247 -18.86 3.87 -0.05
N LEU A 248 -18.21 4.75 -0.84
CA LEU A 248 -17.99 4.51 -2.26
C LEU A 248 -17.05 3.32 -2.53
N LEU A 249 -16.08 3.06 -1.65
CA LEU A 249 -15.19 1.89 -1.75
C LEU A 249 -15.93 0.56 -1.52
N HIS A 250 -17.09 0.59 -0.87
CA HIS A 250 -17.92 -0.61 -0.68
C HIS A 250 -18.85 -0.88 -1.87
N LEU A 251 -18.94 0.02 -2.86
CA LEU A 251 -19.75 -0.19 -4.04
C LEU A 251 -19.25 -1.41 -4.84
N GLY A 252 -20.08 -2.45 -4.92
CA GLY A 252 -19.81 -3.62 -5.74
C GLY A 252 -18.78 -4.60 -5.17
N SER A 253 -18.26 -4.36 -3.97
CA SER A 253 -17.41 -5.33 -3.29
C SER A 253 -18.27 -6.40 -2.59
N ASP A 254 -18.10 -7.67 -2.96
CA ASP A 254 -18.60 -8.80 -2.16
C ASP A 254 -17.74 -9.05 -0.90
N HIS A 255 -16.65 -8.27 -0.75
CA HIS A 255 -15.74 -8.33 0.38
C HIS A 255 -15.84 -7.07 1.23
N GLN A 256 -15.99 -7.22 2.54
CA GLN A 256 -15.92 -6.11 3.48
C GLN A 256 -14.45 -5.66 3.62
N PRO A 257 -14.06 -4.46 3.15
CA PRO A 257 -12.70 -3.94 3.25
C PRO A 257 -12.17 -3.83 4.69
N THR A 258 -13.04 -3.81 5.70
CA THR A 258 -12.69 -3.63 7.12
C THR A 258 -13.28 -4.69 8.05
N GLY A 259 -13.88 -5.77 7.53
CA GLY A 259 -14.42 -6.87 8.34
C GLY A 259 -15.68 -6.56 9.16
N GLU A 260 -16.10 -5.30 9.27
CA GLU A 260 -17.39 -4.89 9.85
C GLU A 260 -18.42 -4.59 8.76
N SER A 261 -19.70 -4.84 9.07
CA SER A 261 -20.80 -4.45 8.19
C SER A 261 -20.89 -2.93 8.09
N LEU A 262 -21.10 -2.42 6.87
CA LEU A 262 -21.32 -1.00 6.62
C LEU A 262 -22.47 -0.43 7.48
N SER A 263 -23.48 -1.25 7.80
CA SER A 263 -24.57 -0.89 8.70
C SER A 263 -24.15 -0.66 10.15
N LEU A 264 -23.16 -1.40 10.65
CA LEU A 264 -22.60 -1.19 11.99
C LEU A 264 -21.73 0.05 12.01
N TRP A 265 -20.91 0.23 10.97
CA TRP A 265 -20.08 1.42 10.81
C TRP A 265 -20.91 2.71 10.74
N PHE A 266 -22.05 2.72 10.04
CA PHE A 266 -22.93 3.89 10.03
C PHE A 266 -23.46 4.29 11.41
N ARG A 267 -23.57 3.34 12.36
CA ARG A 267 -24.07 3.63 13.72
C ARG A 267 -23.04 4.32 14.59
N SER A 268 -21.76 4.20 14.30
CA SER A 268 -20.70 4.87 15.05
C SER A 268 -20.45 6.30 14.59
N LEU A 269 -20.95 6.69 13.41
CA LEU A 269 -20.68 8.01 12.85
C LEU A 269 -21.49 9.14 13.54
N PRO A 270 -20.89 10.32 13.73
CA PRO A 270 -21.60 11.50 14.21
C PRO A 270 -22.73 11.94 13.27
N TYR A 271 -23.78 12.53 13.84
CA TYR A 271 -24.92 13.04 13.07
C TYR A 271 -24.52 14.10 12.03
N SER A 272 -23.52 14.94 12.34
CA SER A 272 -22.98 15.94 11.40
C SER A 272 -22.41 15.29 10.13
N ILE A 273 -21.71 14.17 10.26
CA ILE A 273 -21.12 13.43 9.15
C ILE A 273 -22.20 12.74 8.32
N ILE A 274 -23.19 12.12 8.98
CA ILE A 274 -24.30 11.42 8.29
C ILE A 274 -25.10 12.36 7.38
N ASN A 275 -25.25 13.63 7.77
CA ASN A 275 -26.01 14.64 7.04
C ASN A 275 -25.15 15.55 6.15
N SER A 276 -23.86 15.27 6.01
CA SER A 276 -23.04 15.99 5.03
C SER A 276 -23.55 15.73 3.61
N LYS A 277 -23.37 16.71 2.72
CA LYS A 277 -23.83 16.61 1.33
C LYS A 277 -23.15 15.43 0.60
N GLU A 278 -21.89 15.18 0.90
CA GLU A 278 -21.07 14.09 0.33
C GLU A 278 -21.55 12.72 0.81
N MET A 279 -21.88 12.60 2.11
CA MET A 279 -22.38 11.37 2.69
C MET A 279 -23.79 11.04 2.16
N MET A 280 -24.68 12.02 2.09
CA MET A 280 -26.01 11.85 1.50
C MET A 280 -25.92 11.40 0.03
N PHE A 281 -25.02 12.02 -0.75
CA PHE A 281 -24.76 11.61 -2.12
C PHE A 281 -24.28 10.15 -2.20
N SER A 282 -23.28 9.79 -1.40
CA SER A 282 -22.67 8.46 -1.42
C SER A 282 -23.66 7.36 -1.01
N ARG A 283 -24.50 7.63 0.00
CA ARG A 283 -25.57 6.73 0.44
C ARG A 283 -26.66 6.55 -0.61
N ARG A 284 -27.07 7.64 -1.27
CA ARG A 284 -28.03 7.56 -2.38
C ARG A 284 -27.49 6.70 -3.51
N LEU A 285 -26.21 6.87 -3.87
CA LEU A 285 -25.56 6.08 -4.90
C LEU A 285 -25.48 4.60 -4.53
N LEU A 286 -25.12 4.28 -3.29
CA LEU A 286 -25.12 2.90 -2.78
C LEU A 286 -26.49 2.25 -2.89
N SER A 287 -27.55 2.94 -2.45
CA SER A 287 -28.92 2.42 -2.53
C SER A 287 -29.35 2.15 -3.98
N LEU A 288 -29.05 3.06 -4.90
CA LEU A 288 -29.35 2.88 -6.32
C LEU A 288 -28.56 1.70 -6.93
N PHE A 289 -27.29 1.56 -6.56
CA PHE A 289 -26.42 0.48 -7.03
C PHE A 289 -26.92 -0.89 -6.55
N GLU A 290 -27.27 -1.02 -5.27
CA GLU A 290 -27.83 -2.26 -4.72
C GLU A 290 -29.17 -2.62 -5.36
N SER A 291 -30.06 -1.64 -5.57
CA SER A 291 -31.34 -1.84 -6.27
C SER A 291 -31.13 -2.35 -7.69
N TRP A 292 -30.24 -1.71 -8.46
CA TRP A 292 -29.88 -2.15 -9.80
C TRP A 292 -29.27 -3.56 -9.80
N ARG A 293 -28.38 -3.87 -8.85
CA ARG A 293 -27.75 -5.19 -8.73
C ARG A 293 -28.77 -6.31 -8.46
N LEU A 294 -29.79 -6.04 -7.65
CA LEU A 294 -30.88 -6.98 -7.38
C LEU A 294 -31.75 -7.21 -8.62
N GLN A 295 -32.09 -6.14 -9.34
CA GLN A 295 -32.83 -6.24 -10.60
C GLN A 295 -32.06 -7.04 -11.67
N ALA A 296 -30.76 -6.77 -11.84
CA ALA A 296 -29.92 -7.50 -12.79
C ALA A 296 -29.84 -9.00 -12.48
N LYS A 297 -29.73 -9.38 -11.19
CA LYS A 297 -29.79 -10.79 -10.77
C LYS A 297 -31.13 -11.45 -11.12
N SER A 298 -32.25 -10.77 -10.87
CA SER A 298 -33.59 -11.29 -11.18
C SER A 298 -33.82 -11.57 -12.67
N LEU A 299 -33.26 -10.72 -13.54
CA LEU A 299 -33.32 -10.88 -15.00
C LEU A 299 -32.45 -12.05 -15.49
N SER A 300 -31.27 -12.25 -14.89
CA SER A 300 -30.38 -13.36 -15.24
C SER A 300 -30.94 -14.74 -14.86
N THR A 301 -31.76 -14.83 -13.82
CA THR A 301 -32.39 -16.09 -13.38
C THR A 301 -33.62 -16.49 -14.20
N CYS A 302 -34.25 -15.56 -14.92
CA CYS A 302 -35.40 -15.85 -15.78
C CYS A 302 -35.02 -16.30 -17.20
N GLY A 303 -33.75 -16.21 -17.60
CA GLY A 303 -33.26 -16.60 -18.95
C GLY A 303 -32.82 -18.06 -19.08
N HIS A 304 -33.14 -18.93 -18.12
CA HIS A 304 -32.79 -20.36 -18.08
C HIS A 304 -34.02 -21.29 -17.94
N MET A 305 -35.20 -20.81 -18.32
CA MET A 305 -36.42 -21.65 -18.45
C MET A 305 -36.86 -21.74 -19.91
#